data_AF-A0A261GA15-F1
#
_entry.id   AF-A0A261GA15-F1
#
_cell.length_a   1.000
_cell.length_b   1.000
_cell.length_c   1.000
_cell.angle_alpha   90.00
_cell.angle_beta   90.00
_cell.angle_gamma   90.00
#
_symmetry.space_group_name_H-M   'P 1'
#
loop_
_entity.id
_entity.type
_entity.pdbx_description
1 polymer ?
#
loop_
_entity_poly.entity_id
_entity_poly.type
_entity_poly.pdbx_seq_one_letter_code
_entity_poly.pdbx_strand_id
1 'polypeptide(L)'
;MAETANNLVQYENSAAPADKQDWLLNRITDGIQEATFDVNLFLGGDNESLYWASLTDTDTVGWLRSGIPVARADSGYYGPYDPNATDGRQNGVAGFLESQLKVEFGRKGVKQPIVTTGVRYMAVINKRKLPVTLADGTSIAGLILDYDKEAGGAVTVLSGQGGASTASVTWDQVQDKPTIPAAASNATASKAGLVKMGAKVDDATSDTLLTQFNALLASLRASGALAK
;
A
#
# COMPACT_ATOMS: atom_id res chain seq x y z
N MET A 1 -1.25 15.95 64.19
CA MET A 1 -2.25 16.32 63.17
C MET A 1 -1.61 16.02 61.82
N ALA A 2 -2.06 14.96 61.15
CA ALA A 2 -1.52 14.56 59.86
C ALA A 2 -2.35 15.23 58.76
N GLU A 3 -1.71 16.11 58.00
CA GLU A 3 -2.29 16.79 56.85
C GLU A 3 -2.46 15.74 55.74
N THR A 4 -3.72 15.43 55.42
CA THR A 4 -4.06 14.48 54.37
C THR A 4 -3.88 15.20 53.04
N ALA A 5 -2.84 14.83 52.28
CA ALA A 5 -2.62 15.35 50.94
C ALA A 5 -3.85 15.02 50.08
N ASN A 6 -4.51 16.08 49.64
CA ASN A 6 -5.66 16.08 48.76
C ASN A 6 -5.19 15.46 47.43
N ASN A 7 -5.58 14.21 47.16
CA ASN A 7 -5.27 13.51 45.92
C ASN A 7 -6.17 14.09 44.80
N LEU A 8 -5.86 15.32 44.40
CA LEU A 8 -6.47 16.01 43.28
C LEU A 8 -6.02 15.29 42.00
N VAL A 9 -6.97 14.58 41.40
CA VAL A 9 -7.09 14.26 39.96
C VAL A 9 -5.74 14.05 39.28
N GLN A 10 -5.36 12.79 39.07
CA GLN A 10 -4.35 12.46 38.07
C GLN A 10 -4.86 12.96 36.71
N TYR A 11 -4.47 14.18 36.34
CA TYR A 11 -4.36 14.58 34.96
C TYR A 11 -3.21 13.76 34.39
N GLU A 12 -3.47 12.48 34.07
CA GLU A 12 -2.61 11.77 33.15
C GLU A 12 -2.71 12.56 31.84
N ASN A 13 -1.71 13.41 31.62
CA ASN A 13 -1.39 13.91 30.31
C ASN A 13 -0.98 12.68 29.50
N SER A 14 -1.96 11.95 28.96
CA SER A 14 -1.73 10.82 28.08
C SER A 14 -1.00 11.35 26.86
N ALA A 15 0.33 11.34 26.93
CA ALA A 15 1.18 11.73 25.81
C ALA A 15 0.73 10.93 24.59
N ALA A 16 0.68 11.60 23.44
CA ALA A 16 0.24 10.96 22.19
C ALA A 16 1.01 9.63 22.01
N PRO A 17 0.31 8.49 21.89
CA PRO A 17 0.99 7.22 21.66
C PRO A 17 1.74 7.31 20.32
N ALA A 18 2.95 6.76 20.26
CA ALA A 18 3.74 6.81 19.03
C ALA A 18 2.97 6.20 17.85
N ASP A 19 2.91 6.92 16.72
CA ASP A 19 2.30 6.41 15.49
C ASP A 19 3.15 5.27 14.93
N LYS A 20 2.60 4.06 14.93
CA LYS A 20 3.29 2.85 14.44
C LYS A 20 2.97 2.66 12.96
N GLN A 21 3.80 3.26 12.10
CA GLN A 21 3.68 3.13 10.64
C GLN A 21 4.43 1.90 10.07
N ASP A 22 4.58 0.81 10.83
CA ASP A 22 5.27 -0.41 10.38
C ASP A 22 4.60 -1.07 9.16
N TRP A 23 3.33 -0.73 8.92
CA TRP A 23 2.57 -1.14 7.75
C TRP A 23 3.04 -0.45 6.46
N LEU A 24 3.68 0.72 6.54
CA LEU A 24 4.07 1.52 5.39
C LEU A 24 5.56 1.33 5.09
N LEU A 25 5.87 0.59 4.02
CA LEU A 25 7.25 0.27 3.66
C LEU A 25 7.86 1.28 2.71
N ASN A 26 7.07 1.77 1.75
CA ASN A 26 7.51 2.81 0.83
C ASN A 26 6.36 3.71 0.42
N ARG A 27 6.65 5.02 0.37
CA ARG A 27 5.72 6.04 -0.09
C ARG A 27 5.92 6.23 -1.59
N ILE A 28 4.85 6.08 -2.36
CA ILE A 28 4.84 6.52 -3.75
C ILE A 28 4.43 8.00 -3.75
N THR A 29 5.15 8.83 -4.51
CA THR A 29 4.90 10.27 -4.63
C THR A 29 3.45 10.53 -5.06
N ASP A 30 2.83 11.56 -4.49
CA ASP A 30 1.43 11.96 -4.71
C ASP A 30 0.37 10.86 -4.40
N GLY A 31 0.78 9.81 -3.69
CA GLY A 31 -0.07 8.68 -3.30
C GLY A 31 -1.04 8.93 -2.15
N ILE A 32 -1.33 10.20 -1.83
CA ILE A 32 -2.24 10.61 -0.76
C ILE A 32 -3.33 11.48 -1.37
N GLN A 33 -4.59 11.22 -1.00
CA GLN A 33 -5.72 12.08 -1.31
C GLN A 33 -6.33 12.62 -0.01
N GLU A 34 -6.85 13.84 -0.06
CA GLU A 34 -7.62 14.39 1.04
C GLU A 34 -9.01 13.75 1.09
N ALA A 35 -9.46 13.37 2.29
CA ALA A 35 -10.77 12.77 2.51
C ALA A 35 -11.39 13.28 3.81
N THR A 36 -12.72 13.44 3.79
CA THR A 36 -13.50 13.84 4.96
C THR A 36 -14.10 12.60 5.62
N PHE A 37 -13.78 12.41 6.90
CA PHE A 37 -14.16 11.26 7.71
C PHE A 37 -15.29 11.61 8.67
N ASP A 38 -16.13 10.61 8.96
CA ASP A 38 -17.00 10.61 10.14
C ASP A 38 -16.39 9.72 11.22
N VAL A 39 -15.88 10.35 12.26
CA VAL A 39 -15.17 9.70 13.37
C VAL A 39 -16.11 8.80 14.19
N ASN A 40 -17.42 9.05 14.17
CA ASN A 40 -18.37 8.18 14.88
C ASN A 40 -18.40 6.76 14.28
N LEU A 41 -18.02 6.59 13.01
CA LEU A 41 -17.96 5.28 12.35
C LEU A 41 -16.82 4.40 12.88
N PHE A 42 -15.90 4.94 13.67
CA PHE A 42 -14.82 4.20 14.33
C PHE A 42 -15.16 3.80 15.78
N LEU A 43 -16.37 4.13 16.24
CA LEU A 43 -16.86 3.81 17.57
C LEU A 43 -17.86 2.65 17.50
N GLY A 44 -17.77 1.76 18.48
CA GLY A 44 -18.60 0.56 18.55
C GLY A 44 -18.18 -0.56 17.58
N GLY A 45 -18.73 -1.74 17.83
CA GLY A 45 -18.50 -2.95 17.03
C GLY A 45 -17.24 -3.72 17.41
N ASP A 46 -17.08 -4.91 16.81
CA ASP A 46 -16.06 -5.89 17.21
C ASP A 46 -14.62 -5.42 16.92
N ASN A 47 -14.46 -4.48 16.00
CA ASN A 47 -13.15 -3.99 15.54
C ASN A 47 -12.73 -2.66 16.20
N GLU A 48 -13.51 -2.08 17.10
CA GLU A 48 -13.18 -0.79 17.72
C GLU A 48 -11.79 -0.80 18.35
N SER A 49 -11.47 -1.84 19.13
CA SER A 49 -10.16 -2.00 19.78
C SER A 49 -8.98 -2.05 18.80
N LEU A 50 -9.23 -2.39 17.53
CA LEU A 50 -8.21 -2.42 16.47
C LEU A 50 -7.99 -1.05 15.83
N TYR A 51 -8.98 -0.15 15.89
CA TYR A 51 -8.87 1.19 15.33
C TYR A 51 -8.12 2.14 16.27
N TRP A 52 -8.31 2.00 17.58
CA TRP A 52 -7.77 2.93 18.57
C TRP A 52 -6.40 2.49 19.11
N ALA A 53 -5.47 3.44 19.17
CA ALA A 53 -4.17 3.31 19.81
C ALA A 53 -4.27 3.54 21.33
N SER A 54 -5.17 4.43 21.74
CA SER A 54 -5.62 4.61 23.12
C SER A 54 -7.07 5.06 23.11
N LEU A 55 -7.94 4.30 23.75
CA LEU A 55 -9.30 4.70 24.08
C LEU A 55 -9.79 3.85 25.26
N THR A 56 -10.12 4.51 26.36
CA THR A 56 -10.79 3.94 27.54
C THR A 56 -12.09 4.70 27.82
N ASP A 57 -12.99 4.10 28.60
CA ASP A 57 -14.29 4.70 28.94
C ASP A 57 -14.20 6.05 29.66
N THR A 58 -13.03 6.37 30.22
CA THR A 58 -12.77 7.64 30.94
C THR A 58 -11.99 8.65 30.12
N ASP A 59 -11.51 8.28 28.94
CA ASP A 59 -10.63 9.14 28.14
C ASP A 59 -11.40 10.33 27.55
N THR A 60 -10.82 11.52 27.68
CA THR A 60 -11.30 12.72 26.99
C THR A 60 -10.63 12.93 25.63
N VAL A 61 -9.59 12.14 25.34
CA VAL A 61 -8.82 12.16 24.10
C VAL A 61 -8.49 10.73 23.71
N GLY A 62 -8.84 10.34 22.49
CA GLY A 62 -8.43 9.08 21.87
C GLY A 62 -7.56 9.32 20.65
N TRP A 63 -6.84 8.28 20.24
CA TRP A 63 -5.98 8.33 19.05
C TRP A 63 -6.31 7.16 18.11
N LEU A 64 -6.73 7.45 16.89
CA LEU A 64 -6.90 6.43 15.84
C LEU A 64 -5.55 6.06 15.24
N ARG A 65 -5.29 4.78 15.02
CA ARG A 65 -4.06 4.27 14.41
C ARG A 65 -3.96 4.69 12.93
N SER A 66 -2.76 4.90 12.43
CA SER A 66 -2.53 4.93 10.97
C SER A 66 -2.68 3.53 10.37
N GLY A 67 -2.83 3.45 9.05
CA GLY A 67 -2.91 2.17 8.33
C GLY A 67 -4.25 1.46 8.44
N ILE A 68 -5.24 2.07 9.09
CA ILE A 68 -6.62 1.51 9.10
C ILE A 68 -7.11 1.49 7.65
N PRO A 69 -7.58 0.34 7.14
CA PRO A 69 -8.25 0.28 5.84
C PRO A 69 -9.56 1.07 5.92
N VAL A 70 -9.75 2.02 5.01
CA VAL A 70 -10.90 2.93 5.03
C VAL A 70 -11.74 2.79 3.77
N ALA A 71 -13.04 3.03 3.89
CA ALA A 71 -14.00 2.97 2.81
C ALA A 71 -14.91 4.19 2.84
N ARG A 72 -15.50 4.52 1.69
CA ARG A 72 -16.47 5.60 1.57
C ARG A 72 -17.87 5.07 1.87
N ALA A 73 -18.56 5.69 2.82
CA ALA A 73 -19.96 5.43 3.07
C ALA A 73 -20.87 6.16 2.07
N ASP A 74 -22.13 5.75 1.97
CA ASP A 74 -23.17 6.34 1.12
C ASP A 74 -23.46 7.80 1.51
N SER A 75 -23.18 8.17 2.76
CA SER A 75 -23.21 9.56 3.24
C SER A 75 -22.15 10.44 2.56
N GLY A 76 -21.17 9.84 1.89
CA GLY A 76 -20.05 10.50 1.24
C GLY A 76 -18.82 10.64 2.13
N TYR A 77 -18.94 10.43 3.44
CA TYR A 77 -17.84 10.45 4.40
C TYR A 77 -17.07 9.13 4.41
N TYR A 78 -15.81 9.19 4.86
CA TYR A 78 -14.95 8.03 5.03
C TYR A 78 -15.07 7.47 6.45
N GLY A 79 -14.99 6.15 6.56
CA GLY A 79 -14.94 5.40 7.82
C GLY A 79 -14.09 4.14 7.65
N PRO A 80 -13.97 3.29 8.69
CA PRO A 80 -13.25 2.04 8.56
C PRO A 80 -13.98 1.12 7.57
N TYR A 81 -13.22 0.43 6.71
CA TYR A 81 -13.77 -0.64 5.88
C TYR A 81 -14.34 -1.74 6.76
N ASP A 82 -15.57 -2.14 6.46
CA ASP A 82 -16.28 -3.18 7.18
C ASP A 82 -17.09 -4.03 6.17
N PRO A 83 -16.72 -5.30 5.95
CA PRO A 83 -17.40 -6.17 5.00
C PRO A 83 -18.85 -6.48 5.39
N ASN A 84 -19.23 -6.25 6.66
CA ASN A 84 -20.58 -6.48 7.16
C ASN A 84 -21.44 -5.21 7.20
N ALA A 85 -20.87 -4.06 6.83
CA ALA A 85 -21.61 -2.81 6.78
C ALA A 85 -22.67 -2.83 5.66
N THR A 86 -23.70 -1.99 5.83
CA THR A 86 -24.79 -1.82 4.85
C THR A 86 -24.88 -0.40 4.31
N ASP A 87 -23.87 0.43 4.60
CA ASP A 87 -23.84 1.87 4.37
C ASP A 87 -22.82 2.28 3.31
N GLY A 88 -22.41 1.35 2.44
CA GLY A 88 -21.42 1.56 1.38
C GLY A 88 -20.00 1.16 1.76
N ARG A 89 -19.66 1.09 3.06
CA ARG A 89 -18.30 0.74 3.52
C ARG A 89 -17.89 -0.70 3.21
N GLN A 90 -18.84 -1.58 2.90
CA GLN A 90 -18.59 -2.97 2.50
C GLN A 90 -18.12 -3.11 1.05
N ASN A 91 -18.22 -2.05 0.23
CA ASN A 91 -17.97 -2.14 -1.22
C ASN A 91 -16.48 -2.28 -1.58
N GLY A 92 -15.58 -1.91 -0.67
CA GLY A 92 -14.14 -2.03 -0.87
C GLY A 92 -13.34 -0.99 -0.11
N VAL A 93 -12.05 -1.25 0.01
CA VAL A 93 -11.08 -0.35 0.64
C VAL A 93 -10.71 0.75 -0.35
N ALA A 94 -10.98 2.00 0.01
CA ALA A 94 -10.60 3.17 -0.77
C ALA A 94 -9.12 3.57 -0.55
N GLY A 95 -8.50 3.10 0.53
CA GLY A 95 -7.10 3.31 0.87
C GLY A 95 -6.86 3.07 2.36
N PHE A 96 -5.78 3.64 2.87
CA PHE A 96 -5.38 3.51 4.27
C PHE A 96 -5.25 4.88 4.93
N LEU A 97 -5.66 5.00 6.19
CA LEU A 97 -5.50 6.25 6.95
C LEU A 97 -4.01 6.62 7.06
N GLU A 98 -3.63 7.80 6.53
CA GLU A 98 -2.22 8.18 6.34
C GLU A 98 -1.43 8.29 7.63
N SER A 99 -2.04 8.88 8.65
CA SER A 99 -1.40 9.21 9.92
C SER A 99 -2.34 9.00 11.07
N GLN A 100 -1.77 8.81 12.26
CA GLN A 100 -2.55 8.81 13.49
C GLN A 100 -3.41 10.07 13.61
N LEU A 101 -4.65 9.91 14.06
CA LEU A 101 -5.61 11.01 14.19
C LEU A 101 -6.03 11.17 15.65
N LYS A 102 -5.87 12.39 16.17
CA LYS A 102 -6.37 12.78 17.49
C LYS A 102 -7.87 13.00 17.44
N VAL A 103 -8.60 12.42 18.39
CA VAL A 103 -10.04 12.63 18.55
C VAL A 103 -10.30 13.10 19.97
N GLU A 104 -11.09 14.17 20.12
CA GLU A 104 -11.49 14.68 21.41
C GLU A 104 -12.95 14.34 21.72
N PHE A 105 -13.19 13.90 22.96
CA PHE A 105 -14.50 13.55 23.47
C PHE A 105 -15.00 14.62 24.44
N GLY A 106 -16.30 14.89 24.38
CA GLY A 106 -17.03 15.68 25.36
C GLY A 106 -18.12 14.85 26.02
N ARG A 107 -18.91 15.46 26.91
CA ARG A 107 -19.99 14.77 27.64
C ARG A 107 -21.07 14.14 26.74
N LYS A 108 -21.17 14.55 25.48
CA LYS A 108 -22.17 14.10 24.50
C LYS A 108 -21.58 13.25 23.37
N GLY A 109 -20.34 12.77 23.51
CA GLY A 109 -19.63 12.02 22.46
C GLY A 109 -18.51 12.86 21.82
N VAL A 110 -18.17 12.53 20.56
CA VAL A 110 -17.06 13.18 19.83
C VAL A 110 -17.33 14.68 19.65
N LYS A 111 -16.36 15.53 19.98
CA LYS A 111 -16.49 17.00 19.85
C LYS A 111 -16.51 17.44 18.38
N GLN A 112 -15.65 16.84 17.56
CA GLN A 112 -15.52 17.11 16.13
C GLN A 112 -15.70 15.79 15.38
N PRO A 113 -16.95 15.42 15.07
CA PRO A 113 -17.24 14.15 14.43
C PRO A 113 -16.79 14.11 12.97
N ILE A 114 -16.74 15.26 12.30
CA ILE A 114 -16.32 15.37 10.90
C ILE A 114 -14.93 15.98 10.82
N VAL A 115 -13.98 15.25 10.23
CA VAL A 115 -12.57 15.65 10.15
C VAL A 115 -12.00 15.38 8.76
N THR A 116 -11.12 16.24 8.28
CA THR A 116 -10.45 16.06 6.99
C THR A 116 -9.00 15.63 7.21
N THR A 117 -8.59 14.54 6.58
CA THR A 117 -7.23 13.99 6.68
C THR A 117 -6.85 13.18 5.42
N GLY A 118 -5.61 12.71 5.36
CA GLY A 118 -5.05 11.98 4.23
C GLY A 118 -5.48 10.51 4.19
N VAL A 119 -5.85 10.05 3.01
CA VAL A 119 -5.98 8.63 2.65
C VAL A 119 -4.88 8.27 1.67
N ARG A 120 -4.06 7.31 2.07
CA ARG A 120 -3.04 6.74 1.19
C ARG A 120 -3.67 5.71 0.27
N TYR A 121 -3.59 5.98 -1.03
CA TYR A 121 -4.09 5.10 -2.09
C TYR A 121 -2.96 4.59 -3.00
N MET A 122 -1.71 5.06 -2.80
CA MET A 122 -0.53 4.50 -3.46
C MET A 122 0.62 4.28 -2.48
N ALA A 123 1.09 3.03 -2.37
CA ALA A 123 2.25 2.66 -1.55
C ALA A 123 2.66 1.20 -1.71
N VAL A 124 3.86 0.92 -1.18
CA VAL A 124 4.24 -0.44 -0.78
C VAL A 124 3.95 -0.59 0.71
N ILE A 125 3.16 -1.59 1.07
CA ILE A 125 2.75 -1.88 2.43
C ILE A 125 3.19 -3.28 2.86
N ASN A 126 3.14 -3.54 4.17
CA ASN A 126 3.14 -4.89 4.73
C ASN A 126 1.73 -5.19 5.27
N LYS A 127 0.95 -5.98 4.54
CA LYS A 127 -0.44 -6.32 4.87
C LYS A 127 -0.58 -6.93 6.28
N ARG A 128 0.43 -7.67 6.75
CA ARG A 128 0.44 -8.33 8.07
C ARG A 128 0.65 -7.37 9.24
N LYS A 129 1.07 -6.14 8.98
CA LYS A 129 1.30 -5.10 9.99
C LYS A 129 0.17 -4.07 10.06
N LEU A 130 -0.87 -4.22 9.25
CA LEU A 130 -2.07 -3.39 9.33
C LEU A 130 -2.78 -3.59 10.68
N PRO A 131 -3.41 -2.55 11.25
CA PRO A 131 -4.20 -2.69 12.47
C PRO A 131 -5.39 -3.66 12.32
N VAL A 132 -5.93 -3.74 11.10
CA VAL A 132 -7.09 -4.57 10.76
C VAL A 132 -6.67 -5.54 9.66
N THR A 133 -6.94 -6.82 9.86
CA THR A 133 -6.63 -7.85 8.86
C THR A 133 -7.63 -7.78 7.71
N LEU A 134 -7.13 -7.72 6.48
CA LEU A 134 -7.96 -7.77 5.28
C LEU A 134 -8.06 -9.21 4.76
N ALA A 135 -9.28 -9.67 4.51
CA ALA A 135 -9.52 -10.95 3.86
C ALA A 135 -8.91 -10.98 2.45
N ASP A 136 -8.53 -12.17 1.98
CA ASP A 136 -8.03 -12.33 0.62
C ASP A 136 -9.14 -12.05 -0.39
N GLY A 137 -8.78 -11.39 -1.50
CA GLY A 137 -9.75 -10.93 -2.50
C GLY A 137 -10.54 -9.67 -2.11
N THR A 138 -10.21 -9.00 -0.98
CA THR A 138 -10.78 -7.69 -0.67
C THR A 138 -10.46 -6.69 -1.79
N SER A 139 -11.47 -5.97 -2.29
CA SER A 139 -11.24 -4.90 -3.27
C SER A 139 -10.48 -3.74 -2.63
N ILE A 140 -9.39 -3.32 -3.25
CA ILE A 140 -8.61 -2.15 -2.82
C ILE A 140 -8.44 -1.20 -4.02
N ALA A 141 -8.79 0.07 -3.83
CA ALA A 141 -8.58 1.11 -4.82
C ALA A 141 -7.09 1.54 -4.91
N GLY A 142 -6.75 2.25 -5.98
CA GLY A 142 -5.43 2.88 -6.15
C GLY A 142 -4.33 1.92 -6.63
N LEU A 143 -3.10 2.14 -6.16
CA LEU A 143 -1.92 1.32 -6.47
C LEU A 143 -1.25 0.88 -5.17
N ILE A 144 -1.73 -0.23 -4.62
CA ILE A 144 -1.22 -0.78 -3.37
C ILE A 144 -0.45 -2.06 -3.69
N LEU A 145 0.81 -2.07 -3.27
CA LEU A 145 1.71 -3.21 -3.41
C LEU A 145 1.95 -3.80 -2.02
N ASP A 146 1.81 -5.11 -1.86
CA ASP A 146 2.15 -5.80 -0.62
C ASP A 146 3.51 -6.48 -0.73
N TYR A 147 4.32 -6.29 0.30
CA TYR A 147 5.62 -6.92 0.45
C TYR A 147 5.85 -7.29 1.91
N ASP A 148 6.03 -8.59 2.17
CA ASP A 148 6.44 -9.06 3.49
C ASP A 148 7.97 -8.96 3.62
N LYS A 149 8.42 -7.86 4.24
CA LYS A 149 9.84 -7.61 4.48
C LYS A 149 10.53 -8.69 5.33
N GLU A 150 9.77 -9.38 6.20
CA GLU A 150 10.31 -10.36 7.15
C GLU A 150 10.46 -11.73 6.50
N ALA A 151 9.47 -12.13 5.69
CA ALA A 151 9.53 -13.39 4.96
C ALA A 151 10.46 -13.31 3.74
N GLY A 152 10.57 -12.13 3.11
CA GLY A 152 11.14 -11.99 1.78
C GLY A 152 10.24 -12.64 0.72
N GLY A 153 10.18 -12.07 -0.49
CA GLY A 153 9.32 -12.63 -1.53
C GLY A 153 9.07 -11.70 -2.70
N ALA A 154 8.18 -12.14 -3.59
CA ALA A 154 7.69 -11.30 -4.67
C ALA A 154 6.73 -10.23 -4.13
N VAL A 155 6.81 -9.03 -4.69
CA VAL A 155 5.84 -7.97 -4.47
C VAL A 155 4.52 -8.38 -5.14
N THR A 156 3.41 -8.26 -4.42
CA THR A 156 2.07 -8.55 -4.95
C THR A 156 1.27 -7.26 -5.11
N VAL A 157 0.47 -7.17 -6.17
CA VAL A 157 -0.43 -6.03 -6.36
C VAL A 157 -1.74 -6.36 -5.65
N LEU A 158 -2.15 -5.52 -4.69
CA LEU A 158 -3.42 -5.65 -3.98
C LEU A 158 -4.55 -4.84 -4.63
N SER A 159 -4.22 -3.84 -5.44
CA SER A 159 -5.24 -2.99 -6.05
C SER A 159 -6.02 -3.68 -7.16
N GLY A 160 -7.32 -3.39 -7.23
CA GLY A 160 -8.25 -3.93 -8.23
C GLY A 160 -8.95 -5.24 -7.85
N GLN A 161 -8.61 -5.87 -6.71
CA GLN A 161 -8.95 -7.27 -6.45
C GLN A 161 -10.43 -7.58 -6.14
N GLY A 162 -11.36 -6.61 -6.24
CA GLY A 162 -12.80 -6.89 -6.14
C GLY A 162 -13.69 -5.96 -6.95
N GLY A 163 -14.69 -6.55 -7.60
CA GLY A 163 -15.87 -5.84 -8.11
C GLY A 163 -15.96 -5.57 -9.62
N ALA A 164 -14.91 -5.85 -10.38
CA ALA A 164 -14.96 -6.07 -11.82
C ALA A 164 -13.79 -7.02 -12.11
N SER A 165 -13.91 -7.96 -13.04
CA SER A 165 -12.80 -8.85 -13.37
C SER A 165 -11.54 -8.04 -13.64
N THR A 166 -10.62 -7.98 -12.69
CA THR A 166 -9.22 -7.80 -13.03
C THR A 166 -8.85 -9.12 -13.65
N ALA A 167 -9.12 -9.23 -14.95
CA ALA A 167 -8.27 -10.06 -15.77
C ALA A 167 -6.85 -9.71 -15.31
N SER A 168 -6.12 -10.70 -14.83
CA SER A 168 -4.67 -10.60 -14.77
C SER A 168 -4.30 -10.09 -16.15
N VAL A 169 -3.88 -8.83 -16.27
CA VAL A 169 -3.53 -8.27 -17.57
C VAL A 169 -2.24 -8.99 -17.93
N THR A 170 -2.39 -10.08 -18.68
CA THR A 170 -1.26 -10.76 -19.28
C THR A 170 -0.59 -9.74 -20.19
N TRP A 171 0.72 -9.87 -20.39
CA TRP A 171 1.45 -8.95 -21.26
C TRP A 171 0.85 -8.86 -22.68
N ASP A 172 0.03 -9.83 -23.06
CA ASP A 172 -0.73 -9.86 -24.30
C ASP A 172 -1.96 -8.95 -24.37
N GLN A 173 -2.43 -8.44 -23.23
CA GLN A 173 -3.64 -7.62 -23.11
C GLN A 173 -3.35 -6.11 -22.98
N VAL A 174 -2.07 -5.71 -22.94
CA VAL A 174 -1.66 -4.30 -22.92
C VAL A 174 -1.74 -3.74 -24.35
N GLN A 175 -2.64 -2.76 -24.58
CA GLN A 175 -2.64 -1.96 -25.81
C GLN A 175 -1.35 -1.14 -25.90
N ASP A 176 -0.78 -1.01 -27.10
CA ASP A 176 0.48 -0.31 -27.37
C ASP A 176 1.68 -0.83 -26.55
N LYS A 177 1.69 -2.13 -26.23
CA LYS A 177 2.85 -2.74 -25.56
C LYS A 177 4.12 -2.59 -26.41
N PRO A 178 5.26 -2.28 -25.78
CA PRO A 178 6.53 -2.28 -26.51
C PRO A 178 6.78 -3.67 -27.09
N THR A 179 7.14 -3.73 -28.37
CA THR A 179 7.43 -4.97 -29.06
C THR A 179 8.66 -5.61 -28.44
N ILE A 180 8.49 -6.74 -27.73
CA ILE A 180 9.62 -7.56 -27.31
C ILE A 180 10.15 -8.25 -28.57
N PRO A 181 11.40 -8.00 -28.98
CA PRO A 181 11.98 -8.70 -30.12
C PRO A 181 11.93 -10.21 -29.90
N ALA A 182 11.59 -10.97 -30.93
CA ALA A 182 11.62 -12.42 -30.85
C ALA A 182 13.00 -12.87 -30.34
N ALA A 183 13.01 -13.74 -29.35
CA ALA A 183 14.26 -14.33 -28.85
C ALA A 183 14.97 -15.01 -30.02
N ALA A 184 16.27 -14.74 -30.18
CA ALA A 184 17.08 -15.43 -31.17
C ALA A 184 16.97 -16.95 -30.95
N SER A 185 16.99 -17.72 -32.04
CA SER A 185 16.77 -19.18 -32.02
C SER A 185 17.74 -19.99 -31.15
N ASN A 186 18.81 -19.36 -30.67
CA ASN A 186 19.79 -19.93 -29.74
C ASN A 186 19.54 -19.57 -28.26
N ALA A 187 18.49 -18.81 -27.94
CA ALA A 187 18.16 -18.42 -26.57
C ALA A 187 17.57 -19.61 -25.80
N THR A 188 18.36 -20.23 -24.92
CA THR A 188 17.86 -21.26 -24.00
C THR A 188 17.24 -20.59 -22.78
N ALA A 189 15.94 -20.77 -22.58
CA ALA A 189 15.23 -20.27 -21.40
C ALA A 189 15.79 -20.92 -20.13
N SER A 190 16.04 -20.12 -19.09
CA SER A 190 16.25 -20.67 -17.75
C SER A 190 14.89 -20.98 -17.12
N LYS A 191 14.82 -21.98 -16.24
CA LYS A 191 13.59 -22.46 -15.56
C LYS A 191 12.89 -21.39 -14.68
N ALA A 192 13.40 -20.15 -14.67
CA ALA A 192 12.93 -19.01 -13.89
C ALA A 192 12.29 -17.88 -14.73
N GLY A 193 11.95 -18.12 -16.02
CA GLY A 193 11.10 -17.19 -16.78
C GLY A 193 11.71 -15.82 -17.12
N LEU A 194 13.01 -15.61 -16.91
CA LEU A 194 13.74 -14.42 -17.33
C LEU A 194 14.73 -14.76 -18.44
N VAL A 195 14.84 -13.86 -19.43
CA VAL A 195 15.90 -13.88 -20.44
C VAL A 195 17.24 -13.74 -19.72
N LYS A 196 18.17 -14.69 -19.93
CA LYS A 196 19.56 -14.50 -19.51
C LYS A 196 20.09 -13.26 -20.25
N MET A 197 20.18 -12.11 -19.58
CA MET A 197 21.10 -11.07 -20.06
C MET A 197 22.50 -11.69 -19.98
N GLY A 198 23.16 -11.78 -21.13
CA GLY A 198 24.28 -12.67 -21.40
C GLY A 198 25.28 -12.74 -20.24
N ALA A 199 25.24 -13.85 -19.51
CA ALA A 199 26.31 -14.28 -18.64
C ALA A 199 26.88 -15.56 -19.24
N LYS A 200 28.06 -15.41 -19.84
CA LYS A 200 28.96 -16.43 -20.39
C LYS A 200 28.48 -17.10 -21.68
N VAL A 201 29.02 -16.63 -22.81
CA VAL A 201 29.21 -17.49 -23.99
C VAL A 201 30.35 -18.42 -23.61
N ASP A 202 30.04 -19.70 -23.42
CA ASP A 202 31.10 -20.71 -23.29
C ASP A 202 31.88 -20.78 -24.60
N ASP A 203 33.19 -20.84 -24.43
CA ASP A 203 34.25 -20.81 -25.44
C ASP A 203 33.97 -21.70 -26.65
N ALA A 204 33.99 -21.10 -27.85
CA ALA A 204 34.13 -21.81 -29.11
C ALA A 204 34.89 -20.92 -30.11
N THR A 205 36.22 -20.97 -30.02
CA THR A 205 37.17 -20.88 -31.15
C THR A 205 36.96 -19.72 -32.14
N SER A 206 37.52 -18.58 -31.74
CA SER A 206 38.34 -17.64 -32.55
C SER A 206 38.39 -17.84 -34.09
N ASP A 207 37.49 -17.14 -34.80
CA ASP A 207 37.81 -16.32 -35.99
C ASP A 207 36.53 -15.67 -36.54
N THR A 208 35.41 -16.41 -36.49
CA THR A 208 34.11 -15.98 -37.01
C THR A 208 33.48 -14.85 -36.20
N LEU A 209 33.69 -14.83 -34.88
CA LEU A 209 33.15 -13.78 -33.99
C LEU A 209 33.78 -12.41 -34.25
N LEU A 210 35.07 -12.34 -34.59
CA LEU A 210 35.72 -11.07 -34.89
C LEU A 210 35.23 -10.50 -36.22
N THR A 211 35.02 -11.36 -37.23
CA THR A 211 34.42 -10.96 -38.51
C THR A 211 32.98 -10.47 -38.31
N GLN A 212 32.18 -11.17 -37.50
CA GLN A 212 30.79 -10.78 -37.21
C GLN A 212 30.71 -9.48 -36.40
N PHE A 213 31.58 -9.30 -35.41
CA PHE A 213 31.67 -8.06 -34.64
C PHE A 213 32.08 -6.87 -35.52
N ASN A 214 33.08 -7.06 -36.39
CA ASN A 214 33.52 -6.02 -37.32
C ASN A 214 32.46 -5.66 -38.38
N ALA A 215 31.69 -6.65 -38.85
CA ALA A 215 30.58 -6.43 -39.76
C ALA A 215 29.45 -5.62 -39.07
N LEU A 216 29.10 -5.98 -37.83
CA LEU A 216 28.11 -5.24 -37.04
C LEU A 216 28.57 -3.80 -36.78
N LEU A 217 29.84 -3.60 -36.42
CA LEU A 217 30.40 -2.28 -36.17
C LEU A 217 30.39 -1.41 -37.44
N ALA A 218 30.65 -2.01 -38.61
CA ALA A 218 30.56 -1.34 -39.90
C ALA A 218 29.11 -0.94 -40.25
N SER A 219 28.14 -1.82 -40.01
CA SER A 219 26.71 -1.53 -40.21
C SER A 219 26.22 -0.42 -39.29
N LEU A 220 26.65 -0.41 -38.02
CA LEU A 220 26.26 0.64 -37.06
C LEU A 220 26.86 2.01 -37.45
N ARG A 221 28.12 2.06 -37.91
CA ARG A 221 28.71 3.29 -38.48
C ARG A 221 28.02 3.73 -39.76
N ALA A 222 27.65 2.79 -40.64
CA ALA A 222 26.94 3.11 -41.88
C ALA A 222 25.52 3.64 -41.63
N SER A 223 24.87 3.17 -40.56
CA SER A 223 23.57 3.66 -40.11
C SER A 223 23.60 5.01 -39.39
N GLY A 224 24.80 5.55 -39.11
CA GLY A 224 24.98 6.79 -38.34
C GLY A 224 24.72 6.66 -36.83
N ALA A 225 24.40 5.45 -36.35
CA ALA A 225 24.19 5.17 -34.92
C ALA A 225 25.50 5.26 -34.11
N LEU A 226 26.65 5.17 -34.78
CA LEU A 226 27.97 5.43 -34.22
C LEU A 226 28.71 6.42 -35.12
N ALA A 227 29.37 7.40 -34.51
CA ALA A 227 30.33 8.23 -35.22
C ALA A 227 31.44 7.34 -35.82
N LYS A 228 31.96 7.72 -36.99
CA LYS A 228 32.98 6.94 -37.71
C LYS A 228 34.24 6.74 -36.88
#